data_AF-A0A4D7JWX1-F1
#
_entry.id   AF-A0A4D7JWX1-F1
#
_cell.length_a   1.000
_cell.length_b   1.000
_cell.length_c   1.000
_cell.angle_alpha   90.00
_cell.angle_beta   90.00
_cell.angle_gamma   90.00
#
_symmetry.space_group_name_H-M   'P 1'
#
loop_
_entity.id
_entity.type
_entity.pdbx_description
1 polymer ?
#
loop_
_entity_poly.entity_id
_entity_poly.type
_entity_poly.pdbx_seq_one_letter_code
_entity_poly.pdbx_strand_id
1 'polypeptide(L)'
;MGKIRKYNATLNPARYLEASDSLGSVEVNKMADLVILHKNPLNDIKNTTAIDGVITNGQYLNRVELDRLLTDVEEYLLAKRIE
;
A
#
# COMPACT_ATOMS: atom_id res chain seq x y z
N MET A 1 10.27 -15.98 17.65
CA MET A 1 8.85 -16.03 17.28
C MET A 1 8.44 -14.70 16.59
N GLY A 2 8.76 -14.48 15.31
CA GLY A 2 8.57 -13.13 14.70
C GLY A 2 8.50 -13.03 13.18
N LYS A 3 8.48 -14.15 12.43
CA LYS A 3 8.54 -14.13 10.95
C LYS A 3 7.17 -14.10 10.23
N ILE A 4 6.04 -14.09 10.94
CA ILE A 4 4.73 -14.45 10.34
C ILE A 4 3.86 -13.24 9.90
N ARG A 5 4.26 -11.99 10.12
CA ARG A 5 3.31 -10.87 9.91
C ARG A 5 3.14 -10.36 8.48
N LYS A 6 4.15 -10.43 7.60
CA LYS A 6 4.07 -9.76 6.27
C LYS A 6 3.49 -10.62 5.15
N TYR A 7 3.69 -11.92 5.22
CA TYR A 7 3.16 -12.87 4.23
C TYR A 7 1.62 -12.90 4.23
N ASN A 8 1.01 -12.59 5.39
CA ASN A 8 -0.44 -12.50 5.57
C ASN A 8 -1.10 -11.27 4.92
N ALA A 9 -0.35 -10.22 4.60
CA ALA A 9 -0.90 -8.98 4.04
C ALA A 9 -0.71 -8.88 2.51
N THR A 10 -0.01 -9.84 1.89
CA THR A 10 0.36 -9.81 0.47
C THR A 10 0.06 -11.16 -0.18
N LEU A 11 0.97 -12.13 -0.06
CA LEU A 11 0.86 -13.39 -0.79
C LEU A 11 -0.26 -14.32 -0.29
N ASN A 12 -0.57 -14.36 1.01
CA ASN A 12 -1.64 -15.22 1.51
C ASN A 12 -3.04 -14.82 1.01
N PRO A 13 -3.45 -13.54 1.07
CA PRO A 13 -4.70 -13.10 0.45
C PRO A 13 -4.74 -13.41 -1.04
N ALA A 14 -3.64 -13.17 -1.78
CA ALA A 14 -3.57 -13.49 -3.20
C ALA A 14 -3.77 -15.00 -3.46
N ARG A 15 -3.18 -15.87 -2.64
CA ARG A 15 -3.40 -17.33 -2.74
C ARG A 15 -4.82 -17.74 -2.38
N TYR A 16 -5.40 -17.14 -1.34
CA TYR A 16 -6.77 -17.43 -0.92
C TYR A 16 -7.78 -17.04 -2.01
N LEU A 17 -7.51 -15.97 -2.74
CA LEU A 17 -8.32 -15.49 -3.87
C LEU A 17 -7.92 -16.10 -5.22
N GLU A 18 -7.01 -17.10 -5.24
CA GLU A 18 -6.48 -17.72 -6.47
C GLU A 18 -5.83 -16.72 -7.47
N ALA A 19 -5.41 -15.55 -6.99
CA ALA A 19 -4.81 -14.47 -7.76
C ALA A 19 -3.28 -14.37 -7.60
N SER A 20 -2.64 -15.43 -7.09
CA SER A 20 -1.18 -15.40 -6.84
C SER A 20 -0.32 -15.37 -8.11
N ASP A 21 -0.90 -15.62 -9.26
CA ASP A 21 -0.27 -15.48 -10.58
C ASP A 21 -0.04 -14.00 -10.96
N SER A 22 -0.85 -13.09 -10.42
CA SER A 22 -0.90 -11.68 -10.79
C SER A 22 -0.66 -10.73 -9.61
N LEU A 23 -0.86 -11.17 -8.35
CA LEU A 23 -0.78 -10.35 -7.14
C LEU A 23 0.09 -10.97 -6.03
N GLY A 24 0.43 -10.14 -5.03
CA GLY A 24 0.92 -10.59 -3.73
C GLY A 24 2.43 -10.80 -3.60
N SER A 25 3.21 -10.61 -4.66
CA SER A 25 4.68 -10.62 -4.63
C SER A 25 5.26 -9.73 -5.73
N VAL A 26 6.57 -9.43 -5.62
CA VAL A 26 7.30 -8.60 -6.58
C VAL A 26 8.00 -9.51 -7.58
N GLU A 27 7.34 -9.77 -8.71
CA GLU A 27 7.81 -10.66 -9.77
C GLU A 27 7.44 -10.10 -11.15
N VAL A 28 8.17 -10.52 -12.18
CA VAL A 28 7.88 -10.13 -13.56
C VAL A 28 6.49 -10.66 -13.96
N ASN A 29 5.77 -9.89 -14.77
CA ASN A 29 4.40 -10.17 -15.25
C ASN A 29 3.28 -10.05 -14.19
N LYS A 30 3.59 -9.61 -12.96
CA LYS A 30 2.58 -9.27 -11.96
C LYS A 30 2.18 -7.79 -12.02
N MET A 31 1.06 -7.46 -11.38
CA MET A 31 0.62 -6.06 -11.26
C MET A 31 1.67 -5.24 -10.51
N ALA A 32 1.92 -4.04 -11.03
CA ALA A 32 2.87 -3.10 -10.46
C ALA A 32 2.25 -2.32 -9.29
N ASP A 33 1.92 -3.06 -8.22
CA ASP A 33 1.36 -2.53 -6.99
C ASP A 33 2.37 -2.70 -5.85
N LEU A 34 2.97 -1.59 -5.42
CA LEU A 34 4.07 -1.56 -4.47
C LEU A 34 3.91 -0.41 -3.47
N VAL A 35 4.47 -0.58 -2.28
CA VAL A 35 4.58 0.48 -1.27
C VAL A 35 6.05 0.66 -0.89
N ILE A 36 6.53 1.89 -0.94
CA ILE A 36 7.88 2.29 -0.55
C ILE A 36 7.82 2.81 0.89
N LEU A 37 8.76 2.39 1.74
CA LEU A 37 8.79 2.74 3.18
C LEU A 37 10.13 3.39 3.55
N HIS A 38 10.12 4.49 4.33
CA HIS A 38 11.35 5.09 4.87
C HIS A 38 11.91 4.39 6.11
N LYS A 39 11.13 3.48 6.74
CA LYS A 39 11.58 2.72 7.91
C LYS A 39 11.53 1.23 7.64
N ASN A 40 12.50 0.50 8.17
CA ASN A 40 12.58 -0.95 7.99
C ASN A 40 11.45 -1.68 8.75
N PRO A 41 10.50 -2.33 8.06
CA PRO A 41 9.40 -3.06 8.69
C PRO A 41 9.79 -4.39 9.32
N LEU A 42 11.04 -4.85 9.18
CA LEU A 42 11.56 -6.04 9.89
C LEU A 42 11.99 -5.70 11.32
N ASN A 43 12.31 -4.43 11.60
CA ASN A 43 12.68 -3.98 12.94
C ASN A 43 11.45 -3.77 13.83
N ASP A 44 10.40 -3.17 13.29
CA ASP A 44 9.08 -3.03 13.92
C ASP A 44 8.00 -3.11 12.83
N ILE A 45 6.97 -3.91 13.04
CA ILE A 45 5.85 -4.01 12.10
C ILE A 45 5.10 -2.69 11.94
N LYS A 46 5.10 -1.81 12.95
CA LYS A 46 4.48 -0.49 12.85
C LYS A 46 5.10 0.36 11.75
N ASN A 47 6.34 0.08 11.35
CA ASN A 47 6.99 0.78 10.24
C ASN A 47 6.33 0.51 8.88
N THR A 48 5.36 -0.40 8.75
CA THR A 48 4.57 -0.53 7.52
C THR A 48 3.70 0.69 7.21
N THR A 49 3.48 1.58 8.19
CA THR A 49 2.76 2.85 7.97
C THR A 49 3.70 4.01 7.63
N ALA A 50 5.02 3.80 7.71
CA ALA A 50 6.05 4.78 7.36
C ALA A 50 6.23 4.85 5.83
N ILE A 51 5.16 5.15 5.12
CA ILE A 51 5.09 5.15 3.66
C ILE A 51 5.85 6.38 3.13
N ASP A 52 6.52 6.25 1.99
CA ASP A 52 7.17 7.35 1.26
C ASP A 52 6.59 7.51 -0.15
N GLY A 53 6.03 6.45 -0.70
CA GLY A 53 5.36 6.47 -1.97
C GLY A 53 4.64 5.16 -2.23
N VAL A 54 3.73 5.21 -3.19
CA VAL A 54 2.93 4.08 -3.63
C VAL A 54 3.08 3.99 -5.14
N ILE A 55 3.29 2.78 -5.65
CA ILE A 55 3.13 2.48 -7.07
C ILE A 55 1.83 1.71 -7.16
N THR A 56 0.88 2.19 -7.96
CA THR A 56 -0.42 1.55 -8.17
C THR A 56 -0.70 1.49 -9.67
N ASN A 57 -1.00 0.31 -10.19
CA ASN A 57 -1.20 0.08 -11.62
C ASN A 57 -0.06 0.68 -12.48
N GLY A 58 1.17 0.59 -11.99
CA GLY A 58 2.37 1.13 -12.66
C GLY A 58 2.57 2.64 -12.56
N GLN A 59 1.66 3.38 -11.92
CA GLN A 59 1.83 4.82 -11.66
C GLN A 59 2.48 5.05 -10.31
N TYR A 60 3.57 5.81 -10.28
CA TYR A 60 4.23 6.21 -9.05
C TYR A 60 3.59 7.48 -8.49
N LEU A 61 3.19 7.41 -7.22
CA LEU A 61 2.71 8.51 -6.40
C LEU A 61 3.69 8.72 -5.25
N ASN A 62 4.33 9.88 -5.22
CA ASN A 62 5.20 10.29 -4.13
C ASN A 62 4.38 10.81 -2.94
N ARG A 63 5.06 11.07 -1.81
CA ARG A 63 4.46 11.60 -0.58
C ARG A 63 3.60 12.85 -0.81
N VAL A 64 4.07 13.82 -1.61
CA VAL A 64 3.33 15.06 -1.89
C VAL A 64 2.01 14.78 -2.62
N GLU A 65 2.03 13.88 -3.60
CA GLU A 65 0.84 13.48 -4.36
C GLU A 65 -0.17 12.73 -3.47
N LEU A 66 0.33 11.84 -2.61
CA LEU A 66 -0.51 11.11 -1.66
C LEU A 66 -1.17 12.04 -0.64
N ASP A 67 -0.42 13.00 -0.11
CA ASP A 67 -0.94 13.96 0.86
C ASP A 67 -1.97 14.88 0.20
N ARG A 68 -1.76 15.29 -1.05
CA ARG A 68 -2.74 16.05 -1.83
C ARG A 68 -4.05 15.27 -2.04
N LEU A 69 -3.97 13.99 -2.45
CA LEU A 69 -5.16 13.15 -2.62
C LEU A 69 -5.95 13.04 -1.31
N LEU A 70 -5.27 12.95 -0.16
CA LEU A 70 -5.92 12.92 1.13
C LEU A 70 -6.62 14.25 1.45
N THR A 71 -5.94 15.39 1.25
CA THR A 71 -6.51 16.71 1.46
C THR A 71 -7.75 16.95 0.58
N ASP A 72 -7.68 16.60 -0.70
CA ASP A 72 -8.81 16.76 -1.64
C ASP A 72 -10.05 15.99 -1.15
N VAL A 73 -9.87 14.78 -0.61
CA VAL A 73 -10.95 13.96 -0.03
C VAL A 73 -11.49 14.57 1.26
N GLU A 74 -10.63 15.06 2.15
CA GLU A 74 -11.03 15.71 3.40
C GLU A 74 -11.86 16.97 3.15
N GLU A 75 -11.43 17.82 2.22
CA GLU A 75 -12.15 19.03 1.81
C GLU A 75 -13.52 18.71 1.21
N TYR A 76 -13.58 17.70 0.33
CA TYR A 76 -14.85 17.22 -0.23
C TYR A 76 -15.82 16.71 0.85
N LEU A 77 -15.33 15.93 1.82
CA LEU A 77 -16.14 15.43 2.92
C LEU A 77 -16.62 16.55 3.84
N LEU A 78 -15.81 17.59 4.04
CA LEU A 78 -16.18 18.76 4.83
C LEU A 78 -17.29 19.57 4.13
N ALA A 79 -17.15 19.82 2.83
CA ALA A 79 -18.16 20.52 2.04
C ALA A 79 -19.52 19.79 2.09
N LYS A 80 -19.50 18.46 1.96
CA LYS A 80 -20.72 17.64 1.98
C LYS A 80 -21.39 17.52 3.35
N ARG A 81 -20.68 17.79 4.45
CA ARG A 81 -21.27 17.80 5.80
C ARG A 81 -22.07 19.07 6.12
N ILE A 82 -21.93 20.11 5.29
CA ILE A 82 -22.57 21.41 5.46
C ILE A 82 -23.87 21.50 4.63
N GLU A 83 -24.09 20.56 3.70
CA GLU A 83 -25.36 20.31 2.99
C GLU A 83 -26.32 19.44 3.80
#